data_AF-A0A8J2YVQ7-F1
#
_entry.id   AF-A0A8J2YVQ7-F1
#
_cell.length_a   1.000
_cell.length_b   1.000
_cell.length_c   1.000
_cell.angle_alpha   90.00
_cell.angle_beta   90.00
_cell.angle_gamma   90.00
#
_symmetry.space_group_name_H-M   'P 1'
#
loop_
_entity.id
_entity.type
_entity.pdbx_description
1 polymer ?
#
loop_
_entity_poly.entity_id
_entity_poly.type
_entity_poly.pdbx_seq_one_letter_code
_entity_poly.pdbx_strand_id
1 'polypeptide(L)'
;MDVRTVQSALLARGVKLAPPASKADLDRLGQLIGPRTDGALFELYSTFNGFEDYDRKSQIFIWPIARVLQERDLDTTVAGAKYVAFGDVMIDSDFLILCSESSERPIYLRHEQREMAESLLDFLKRLTDGAFDFL
;
A
#
# COMPACT_ATOMS: atom_id res chain seq x y z
N MET A 1 -0.17 8.50 13.87
CA MET A 1 0.44 7.17 14.06
C MET A 1 1.52 7.00 13.00
N ASP A 2 2.67 6.44 13.34
CA ASP A 2 3.77 6.21 12.40
C ASP A 2 3.80 4.76 11.88
N VAL A 3 4.64 4.50 10.88
CA VAL A 3 4.75 3.19 10.23
C VAL A 3 5.32 2.11 11.17
N ARG A 4 6.20 2.47 12.11
CA ARG A 4 6.78 1.51 13.07
C ARG A 4 5.73 1.00 14.06
N THR A 5 4.82 1.88 14.46
CA THR A 5 3.65 1.54 15.29
C THR A 5 2.74 0.59 14.52
N VAL A 6 2.50 0.85 13.23
CA VAL A 6 1.74 -0.04 12.34
C VAL A 6 2.40 -1.42 12.24
N GLN A 7 3.70 -1.48 11.98
CA GLN A 7 4.46 -2.74 11.92
C GLN A 7 4.26 -3.56 13.20
N SER A 8 4.44 -2.92 14.36
CA SER A 8 4.29 -3.59 15.66
C SER A 8 2.87 -4.13 15.87
N ALA A 9 1.85 -3.37 15.48
CA ALA A 9 0.45 -3.80 15.60
C ALA A 9 0.12 -4.97 14.64
N LEU A 10 0.61 -4.94 13.41
CA LEU A 10 0.42 -6.03 12.43
C LEU A 10 1.12 -7.32 12.88
N LEU A 11 2.36 -7.22 13.39
CA LEU A 11 3.09 -8.37 13.93
C LEU A 11 2.38 -8.96 15.16
N ALA A 12 1.89 -8.12 16.07
CA ALA A 12 1.13 -8.57 17.25
C ALA A 12 -0.18 -9.30 16.87
N ARG A 13 -0.76 -8.97 15.72
CA ARG A 13 -1.93 -9.65 15.14
C ARG A 13 -1.61 -10.96 14.41
N GLY A 14 -0.32 -11.26 14.20
CA GLY A 14 0.14 -12.45 13.48
C GLY A 14 0.24 -12.27 11.96
N VAL A 15 0.21 -11.04 11.45
CA VAL A 15 0.45 -10.78 10.02
C VAL A 15 1.93 -11.02 9.71
N LYS A 16 2.21 -11.76 8.64
CA LYS A 16 3.58 -12.00 8.18
C LYS A 16 4.02 -10.86 7.28
N LEU A 17 5.02 -10.10 7.73
CA LEU A 17 5.56 -8.95 7.01
C LEU A 17 6.88 -9.32 6.36
N ALA A 18 7.07 -8.90 5.11
CA ALA A 18 8.34 -9.11 4.42
C ALA A 18 9.42 -8.22 5.07
N PRO A 19 10.71 -8.61 5.00
CA PRO A 19 11.79 -7.76 5.47
C PRO A 19 11.79 -6.40 4.75
N PRO A 20 12.42 -5.36 5.32
CA PRO A 20 12.59 -4.07 4.67
C PRO A 20 13.07 -4.17 3.22
N ALA A 21 12.55 -3.30 2.36
CA ALA A 21 12.95 -3.25 0.96
C ALA A 21 14.42 -2.88 0.81
N SER A 22 15.06 -3.42 -0.22
CA SER A 22 16.43 -3.02 -0.56
C SER A 22 16.47 -1.58 -1.07
N LYS A 23 17.63 -0.92 -0.97
CA LYS A 23 17.83 0.40 -1.56
C LYS A 23 17.51 0.42 -3.07
N ALA A 24 17.88 -0.64 -3.79
CA ALA A 24 17.61 -0.74 -5.21
C ALA A 24 16.10 -0.80 -5.53
N ASP A 25 15.32 -1.49 -4.70
CA ASP A 25 13.86 -1.54 -4.85
C ASP A 25 13.21 -0.20 -4.52
N LEU A 26 13.68 0.46 -3.46
CA LEU A 26 13.23 1.80 -3.08
C LEU A 26 13.54 2.85 -4.17
N ASP A 27 14.72 2.78 -4.78
CA ASP A 27 15.09 3.66 -5.90
C ASP A 27 14.18 3.43 -7.11
N ARG A 28 13.86 2.16 -7.43
CA ARG A 28 12.91 1.79 -8.50
C ARG A 28 11.49 2.26 -8.20
N LEU A 29 11.05 2.14 -6.95
CA LEU A 29 9.76 2.66 -6.51
C LEU A 29 9.72 4.19 -6.70
N GLY A 30 10.77 4.91 -6.30
CA GLY A 30 10.88 6.37 -6.49
C GLY A 30 10.82 6.79 -7.97
N GLN A 31 11.35 5.98 -8.90
CA GLN A 31 11.18 6.22 -10.34
C GLN A 31 9.72 6.07 -10.80
N LEU A 32 8.92 5.24 -10.13
CA LEU A 32 7.53 4.97 -10.49
C LEU A 32 6.57 6.05 -9.98
N ILE A 33 6.74 6.45 -8.72
CA ILE A 33 5.82 7.34 -7.99
C ILE A 33 6.32 8.79 -7.88
N GLY A 34 7.49 9.08 -8.44
CA GLY A 34 8.16 10.37 -8.31
C GLY A 34 9.20 10.40 -7.17
N PRO A 35 10.18 11.32 -7.25
CA PRO A 35 11.40 11.31 -6.43
C PRO A 35 11.20 11.67 -4.94
N ARG A 36 9.96 11.68 -4.45
CA ARG A 36 9.65 11.97 -3.05
C ARG A 36 9.97 10.75 -2.18
N THR A 37 11.19 10.74 -1.66
CA THR A 37 11.71 9.74 -0.71
C THR A 37 11.26 10.00 0.74
N ASP A 38 10.53 11.09 0.98
CA ASP A 38 10.12 11.62 2.28
C ASP A 38 8.65 11.35 2.64
N GLY A 39 8.00 10.40 1.96
CA GLY A 39 6.58 10.08 2.18
C GLY A 39 6.34 8.77 2.95
N ALA A 40 5.14 8.65 3.53
CA ALA A 40 4.71 7.47 4.28
C ALA A 40 4.84 6.15 3.50
N LEU A 41 4.75 6.17 2.16
CA LEU A 41 4.94 4.97 1.33
C LEU A 41 6.41 4.52 1.32
N PHE A 42 7.35 5.46 1.26
CA PHE A 42 8.77 5.13 1.32
C PHE A 42 9.14 4.64 2.72
N GLU A 43 8.58 5.26 3.76
CA GLU A 43 8.72 4.80 5.15
C GLU A 43 8.13 3.39 5.34
N LEU A 44 6.96 3.11 4.75
CA LEU A 44 6.34 1.78 4.72
C LEU A 44 7.32 0.73 4.21
N TYR A 45 7.77 0.88 2.97
CA TYR A 45 8.65 -0.09 2.33
C TYR A 45 10.05 -0.15 2.95
N SER A 46 10.53 0.95 3.53
CA SER A 46 11.79 0.96 4.30
C SER A 46 11.66 0.27 5.67
N THR A 47 10.44 0.06 6.16
CA THR A 47 10.17 -0.62 7.44
C THR A 47 9.79 -2.08 7.24
N PHE A 48 8.98 -2.39 6.22
CA PHE A 48 8.66 -3.74 5.77
C PHE A 48 8.20 -3.72 4.30
N ASN A 49 8.67 -4.65 3.48
CA ASN A 49 8.41 -4.64 2.03
C ASN A 49 7.04 -5.26 1.68
N GLY A 50 5.96 -4.71 2.21
CA GLY A 50 4.64 -5.31 2.11
C GLY A 50 4.52 -6.59 2.96
N PHE A 51 3.51 -7.40 2.66
CA PHE A 51 3.25 -8.63 3.41
C PHE A 51 3.91 -9.83 2.70
N GLU A 52 4.27 -10.87 3.45
CA GLU A 52 4.70 -12.14 2.87
C GLU A 52 3.51 -12.98 2.35
N ASP A 53 2.34 -12.78 2.96
CA ASP A 53 1.10 -13.48 2.66
C ASP A 53 -0.08 -12.55 2.95
N TYR A 54 -1.26 -12.84 2.41
CA TYR A 54 -2.45 -12.01 2.62
C TYR A 54 -2.90 -12.03 4.09
N ASP A 55 -3.40 -10.89 4.61
CA ASP A 55 -3.98 -10.85 5.95
C ASP A 55 -5.41 -11.40 5.90
N ARG A 56 -5.61 -12.64 6.38
CA ARG A 56 -6.93 -13.29 6.41
C ARG A 56 -8.00 -12.54 7.18
N LYS A 57 -7.63 -11.65 8.12
CA LYS A 57 -8.62 -10.91 8.91
C LYS A 57 -9.16 -9.72 8.13
N SER A 58 -8.27 -8.92 7.56
CA SER A 58 -8.67 -7.74 6.79
C SER A 58 -8.94 -8.03 5.32
N GLN A 59 -8.62 -9.23 4.85
CA GLN A 59 -8.62 -9.62 3.43
C GLN A 59 -7.74 -8.71 2.56
N ILE A 60 -6.82 -7.94 3.16
CA ILE A 60 -5.94 -7.02 2.45
C ILE A 60 -4.57 -7.67 2.25
N PHE A 61 -4.03 -7.50 1.06
CA PHE A 61 -2.64 -7.82 0.76
C PHE A 61 -1.90 -6.58 0.28
N ILE A 62 -1.00 -6.05 1.12
CA ILE A 62 -0.05 -5.01 0.70
C ILE A 62 1.10 -5.69 -0.02
N TRP A 63 1.32 -5.35 -1.29
CA TRP A 63 2.28 -6.04 -2.13
C TRP A 63 3.72 -5.67 -1.80
N PRO A 64 4.68 -6.59 -2.01
CA PRO A 64 6.09 -6.21 -2.11
C PRO A 64 6.33 -5.35 -3.35
N ILE A 65 7.33 -4.46 -3.30
CA ILE A 65 7.69 -3.58 -4.42
C ILE A 65 7.86 -4.34 -5.73
N ALA A 66 8.42 -5.56 -5.69
CA ALA A 66 8.60 -6.38 -6.89
C ALA A 66 7.28 -6.62 -7.63
N ARG A 67 6.18 -6.86 -6.91
CA ARG A 67 4.84 -7.02 -7.51
C ARG A 67 4.27 -5.68 -7.95
N VAL A 68 4.42 -4.61 -7.16
CA VAL A 68 4.05 -3.24 -7.58
C VAL A 68 4.69 -2.86 -8.93
N LEU A 69 5.94 -3.27 -9.15
CA LEU A 69 6.66 -3.02 -10.40
C LEU A 69 6.23 -3.94 -11.56
N GLN A 70 5.75 -5.15 -11.26
CA GLN A 70 5.25 -6.10 -12.26
C GLN A 70 3.84 -5.73 -12.73
N GLU A 71 2.97 -5.32 -11.80
CA GLU A 71 1.55 -5.03 -12.04
C GLU A 71 1.33 -3.63 -12.62
N ARG A 72 2.28 -3.11 -13.41
CA ARG A 72 2.21 -1.77 -14.01
C ARG A 72 1.03 -1.60 -14.97
N ASP A 73 0.48 -2.70 -15.49
CA ASP A 73 -0.72 -2.68 -16.34
C ASP A 73 -1.98 -2.24 -15.57
N LEU A 74 -1.93 -2.23 -14.22
CA LEU A 74 -2.99 -1.70 -13.37
C LEU A 74 -2.91 -0.19 -13.14
N ASP A 75 -1.78 0.43 -13.46
CA ASP A 75 -1.61 1.88 -13.38
C ASP A 75 -2.67 2.57 -14.25
N THR A 76 -3.28 3.64 -13.73
CA THR A 76 -4.28 4.41 -14.46
C THR A 76 -4.03 5.89 -14.33
N THR A 77 -4.49 6.65 -15.32
CA THR A 77 -4.40 8.12 -15.33
C THR A 77 -5.80 8.69 -15.35
N VAL A 78 -6.17 9.43 -14.31
CA VAL A 78 -7.48 10.09 -14.20
C VAL A 78 -7.26 11.59 -14.08
N ALA A 79 -7.85 12.36 -14.99
CA ALA A 79 -7.71 13.82 -15.06
C ALA A 79 -6.23 14.29 -15.07
N GLY A 80 -5.35 13.51 -15.70
CA GLY A 80 -3.91 13.81 -15.79
C GLY A 80 -3.08 13.37 -14.59
N ALA A 81 -3.70 12.94 -13.48
CA ALA A 81 -3.00 12.40 -12.33
C ALA A 81 -2.78 10.89 -12.47
N LYS A 82 -1.55 10.44 -12.20
CA LYS A 82 -1.18 9.03 -12.21
C LYS A 82 -1.54 8.32 -10.90
N TYR A 83 -2.13 7.14 -11.01
CA TYR A 83 -2.45 6.24 -9.92
C TYR A 83 -1.69 4.93 -10.08
N VAL A 84 -1.18 4.41 -8.95
CA VAL A 84 -0.36 3.19 -8.90
C VAL A 84 -1.00 2.19 -7.95
N ALA A 85 -1.13 0.94 -8.40
CA ALA A 85 -1.60 -0.16 -7.57
C ALA A 85 -0.49 -0.64 -6.61
N PHE A 86 -0.82 -0.86 -5.35
CA PHE A 86 0.15 -1.29 -4.33
C PHE A 86 -0.35 -2.45 -3.46
N GLY A 87 -1.54 -2.97 -3.74
CA GLY A 87 -2.15 -4.05 -2.99
C GLY A 87 -3.49 -4.45 -3.58
N ASP A 88 -4.10 -5.46 -2.96
CA ASP A 88 -5.42 -5.95 -3.32
C ASP A 88 -6.27 -6.27 -2.09
N VAL A 89 -7.57 -6.42 -2.34
CA VAL A 89 -8.57 -6.94 -1.41
C VAL A 89 -9.07 -8.28 -1.93
N MET A 90 -9.21 -9.26 -1.03
CA MET A 90 -9.69 -10.62 -1.31
C MET A 90 -8.93 -11.35 -2.43
N ILE A 91 -7.65 -11.02 -2.64
CA ILE A 91 -6.80 -11.57 -3.72
C ILE A 91 -7.40 -11.27 -5.09
N ASP A 92 -6.91 -10.20 -5.71
CA ASP A 92 -7.25 -9.76 -7.07
C ASP A 92 -8.75 -9.44 -7.32
N SER A 93 -9.59 -9.36 -6.28
CA SER A 93 -10.99 -8.93 -6.41
C SER A 93 -11.09 -7.43 -6.71
N ASP A 94 -10.34 -6.62 -5.96
CA ASP A 94 -10.17 -5.20 -6.24
C ASP A 94 -8.78 -4.74 -5.80
N PHE A 95 -8.28 -3.69 -6.46
CA PHE A 95 -6.92 -3.21 -6.30
C PHE A 95 -6.89 -1.90 -5.51
N LEU A 96 -6.01 -1.87 -4.52
CA LEU A 96 -5.68 -0.66 -3.78
C LEU A 96 -4.78 0.21 -4.65
N ILE A 97 -5.29 1.38 -5.05
CA ILE A 97 -4.55 2.36 -5.83
C ILE A 97 -4.33 3.64 -5.03
N LEU A 98 -3.21 4.30 -5.27
CA LEU A 98 -2.90 5.62 -4.71
C LEU A 98 -2.46 6.58 -5.80
N CYS A 99 -2.78 7.87 -5.64
CA CYS A 99 -2.29 8.91 -6.54
C CYS A 99 -0.80 9.17 -6.27
N SER A 100 0.08 8.95 -7.24
CA SER A 100 1.53 9.11 -7.07
C SER A 100 1.95 10.57 -6.91
N GLU A 101 1.15 11.49 -7.44
CA GLU A 101 1.45 12.93 -7.48
C GLU A 101 0.94 13.69 -6.24
N SER A 102 -0.01 13.10 -5.50
CA SER A 102 -0.56 13.68 -4.27
C SER A 102 0.43 13.54 -3.10
N SER A 103 0.52 14.55 -2.24
CA SER A 103 1.25 14.45 -0.96
C SER A 103 0.53 13.54 0.02
N GLU A 104 -0.80 13.66 0.09
CA GLU A 104 -1.64 12.89 1.02
C GLU A 104 -1.77 11.42 0.59
N ARG A 105 -1.74 11.17 -0.72
CA ARG A 105 -1.89 9.83 -1.32
C ARG A 105 -3.13 9.09 -0.78
N PRO A 106 -4.35 9.60 -1.06
CA PRO A 106 -5.58 8.89 -0.73
C PRO A 106 -5.58 7.52 -1.40
N ILE A 107 -6.22 6.56 -0.73
CA ILE A 107 -6.27 5.16 -1.15
C ILE A 107 -7.68 4.86 -1.69
N TYR A 108 -7.74 4.33 -2.90
CA TYR A 108 -9.00 3.94 -3.55
C TYR A 108 -9.01 2.45 -3.89
N LEU A 109 -10.21 1.92 -4.03
CA LEU A 109 -10.47 0.68 -4.75
C LEU A 109 -10.69 0.99 -6.22
N ARG A 110 -9.94 0.31 -7.10
CA ARG A 110 -9.93 0.57 -8.54
C ARG A 110 -11.28 0.29 -9.20
N HIS A 111 -11.90 -0.85 -8.93
CA HIS A 111 -13.14 -1.25 -9.58
C HIS A 111 -14.37 -0.63 -8.92
N GLU A 112 -14.43 -0.62 -7.58
CA GLU A 112 -15.52 0.04 -6.84
C GLU A 112 -15.51 1.56 -6.97
N GLN A 113 -14.38 2.17 -7.39
CA GLN A 113 -14.18 3.62 -7.42
C GLN A 113 -14.50 4.29 -6.07
N ARG A 114 -14.20 3.58 -4.98
CA ARG A 114 -14.49 3.98 -3.60
C ARG A 114 -13.22 4.38 -2.88
N GLU A 115 -13.29 5.49 -2.17
CA GLU A 115 -12.21 5.90 -1.26
C GLU A 115 -12.21 5.03 -0.01
N MET A 116 -11.04 4.46 0.30
CA MET A 116 -10.80 3.63 1.48
C MET A 116 -10.28 4.45 2.65
N ALA A 117 -9.47 5.47 2.34
CA ALA A 117 -8.83 6.35 3.31
C ALA A 117 -8.28 7.61 2.63
N GLU A 118 -8.23 8.69 3.40
CA GLU A 118 -7.82 10.02 2.93
C GLU A 118 -6.30 10.13 2.72
N SER A 119 -5.54 9.22 3.34
CA SER A 119 -4.08 9.11 3.21
C SER A 119 -3.60 7.68 3.45
N LEU A 120 -2.34 7.40 3.10
CA LEU A 120 -1.73 6.10 3.42
C LEU A 120 -1.65 5.84 4.94
N LEU A 121 -1.35 6.84 5.76
CA LEU A 121 -1.28 6.64 7.22
C LEU A 121 -2.67 6.39 7.83
N ASP A 122 -3.70 7.05 7.31
CA ASP A 122 -5.10 6.76 7.68
C ASP A 122 -5.49 5.33 7.26
N PHE A 123 -5.12 4.92 6.05
CA PHE A 123 -5.34 3.55 5.58
C PHE A 123 -4.69 2.51 6.51
N LEU A 124 -3.41 2.68 6.82
CA LEU A 124 -2.67 1.77 7.71
C LEU A 124 -3.26 1.76 9.11
N LYS A 125 -3.79 2.89 9.59
CA LYS A 125 -4.50 2.98 10.87
C LYS A 125 -5.78 2.17 10.87
N ARG A 126 -6.64 2.39 9.88
CA ARG A 126 -7.88 1.62 9.70
C ARG A 126 -7.60 0.13 9.59
N LEU A 127 -6.51 -0.23 8.90
CA LEU A 127 -6.05 -1.60 8.77
C LEU A 127 -5.71 -2.21 10.13
N THR A 128 -4.92 -1.52 10.96
CA THR A 128 -4.53 -2.02 12.30
C THR A 128 -5.70 -2.06 13.28
N ASP A 129 -6.62 -1.09 13.18
CA ASP A 129 -7.81 -0.99 14.02
C ASP A 129 -8.89 -2.03 13.65
N GLY A 130 -8.70 -2.77 12.54
CA GLY A 130 -9.64 -3.79 12.08
C GLY A 130 -10.91 -3.20 11.45
N ALA A 131 -10.83 -1.99 10.90
CA ALA A 131 -11.95 -1.29 10.29
C ALA A 131 -12.35 -1.85 8.91
N PHE A 132 -11.53 -2.74 8.34
CA PHE A 132 -11.80 -3.42 7.09
C PHE A 132 -12.30 -4.83 7.40
N ASP A 133 -13.63 -4.99 7.32
CA ASP A 133 -14.30 -6.27 7.31
C ASP A 133 -15.05 -6.37 5.97
N PHE A 134 -14.65 -7.31 5.13
CA PHE A 134 -15.22 -7.54 3.80
C PHE A 134 -16.11 -8.79 3.78
N LEU A 135 -16.53 -9.28 4.95
CA LEU A 135 -17.41 -10.43 5.18
C LEU A 135 -18.79 -10.02 5.72
#